data_AF-A0A1W1IH57-F1
#
_entry.id   AF-A0A1W1IH57-F1
#
_cell.length_a   1.000
_cell.length_b   1.000
_cell.length_c   1.000
_cell.angle_alpha   90.00
_cell.angle_beta   90.00
_cell.angle_gamma   90.00
#
_symmetry.space_group_name_H-M   'P 1'
#
loop_
_entity.id
_entity.type
_entity.pdbx_description
1 polymer ?
#
loop_
_entity_poly.entity_id
_entity_poly.type
_entity_poly.pdbx_seq_one_letter_code
_entity_poly.pdbx_strand_id
1 'polypeptide(L)'
;MIYILCAVFVLVFFLPTLFFQRKSKMTKIAGRLKVATLGKTNNIQSAFFYYESIRSQELINDSLFQSTLKDTAALFIYPSQFRIVAQKEYREPLKKIARKIPVVVIGAERLHSDPFGQEILPGSELHETIQAFFCFSNGDDCFFRTTESTYQDQKELYQAIRLMHTMDCYADWEKSFYEY
;
A
#
# COMPACT_ATOMS: atom_id res chain seq x y z
N MET A 1 -32.37 -4.13 53.27
CA MET A 1 -31.87 -5.20 52.37
C MET A 1 -32.26 -5.05 50.89
N ILE A 2 -33.33 -4.33 50.54
CA ILE A 2 -33.83 -4.22 49.15
C ILE A 2 -32.94 -3.33 48.26
N TYR A 3 -32.33 -2.27 48.82
CA TYR A 3 -31.50 -1.32 48.05
C TYR A 3 -30.17 -1.90 47.55
N ILE A 4 -29.56 -2.84 48.29
CA ILE A 4 -28.29 -3.47 47.89
C ILE A 4 -28.53 -4.46 46.74
N LEU A 5 -29.66 -5.19 46.74
CA LEU A 5 -30.02 -6.07 45.62
C LEU A 5 -30.32 -5.27 44.34
N CYS A 6 -30.99 -4.11 44.44
CA CYS A 6 -31.24 -3.25 43.28
C CYS A 6 -29.93 -2.67 42.69
N ALA A 7 -28.99 -2.26 43.53
CA ALA A 7 -27.70 -1.73 43.06
C ALA A 7 -26.87 -2.80 42.33
N VAL A 8 -26.85 -4.03 42.82
CA VAL A 8 -26.15 -5.16 42.16
C VAL A 8 -26.83 -5.54 40.85
N PHE A 9 -28.17 -5.53 40.79
CA PHE A 9 -28.91 -5.88 39.57
C PHE A 9 -28.71 -4.84 38.45
N VAL A 10 -28.68 -3.54 38.79
CA VAL A 10 -28.40 -2.47 37.82
C VAL A 10 -26.95 -2.55 37.34
N LEU A 11 -25.97 -2.80 38.24
CA LEU A 11 -24.56 -2.89 37.82
C LEU A 11 -24.30 -4.09 36.90
N VAL A 12 -24.86 -5.27 37.19
CA VAL A 12 -24.57 -6.50 36.43
C VAL A 12 -25.30 -6.52 35.07
N PHE A 13 -26.44 -5.84 34.92
CA PHE A 13 -27.15 -5.75 33.63
C PHE A 13 -26.80 -4.52 32.78
N PHE A 14 -26.36 -3.40 33.39
CA PHE A 14 -25.97 -2.21 32.62
C PHE A 14 -24.50 -2.17 32.18
N LEU A 15 -23.58 -2.85 32.87
CA LEU A 15 -22.19 -2.91 32.41
C LEU A 15 -21.99 -3.70 31.10
N PRO A 16 -22.68 -4.83 30.86
CA PRO A 16 -22.58 -5.51 29.57
C PRO A 16 -23.25 -4.71 28.44
N THR A 17 -24.27 -3.90 28.71
CA THR A 17 -24.88 -3.06 27.66
C THR A 17 -24.04 -1.84 27.31
N LEU A 18 -23.27 -1.30 28.26
CA LEU A 18 -22.26 -0.27 27.98
C LEU A 18 -21.00 -0.82 27.26
N PHE A 19 -20.63 -2.08 27.49
CA PHE A 19 -19.48 -2.71 26.81
C PHE A 19 -19.83 -3.49 25.53
N PHE A 20 -21.08 -3.93 25.34
CA PHE A 20 -21.51 -4.78 24.21
C PHE A 20 -22.62 -4.20 23.31
N GLN A 21 -22.99 -2.92 23.42
CA GLN A 21 -23.65 -2.20 22.31
C GLN A 21 -22.65 -1.74 21.24
N ARG A 22 -22.06 -2.76 20.64
CA ARG A 22 -21.94 -2.98 19.20
C ARG A 22 -22.89 -2.13 18.36
N LYS A 23 -22.44 -0.95 17.96
CA LYS A 23 -21.83 -0.83 16.64
C LYS A 23 -20.58 -0.02 16.86
N SER A 24 -19.45 -0.70 16.78
CA SER A 24 -18.25 -0.08 16.25
C SER A 24 -18.67 0.71 15.02
N LYS A 25 -18.97 1.99 15.21
CA LYS A 25 -18.35 3.00 14.37
C LYS A 25 -16.87 2.73 14.57
N MET A 26 -16.34 1.76 13.82
CA MET A 26 -15.13 2.00 13.10
C MET A 26 -15.44 3.32 12.44
N THR A 27 -15.05 4.39 13.11
CA THR A 27 -14.50 5.55 12.44
C THR A 27 -13.55 4.93 11.45
N LYS A 28 -14.06 4.69 10.24
CA LYS A 28 -13.28 4.61 9.02
C LYS A 28 -12.52 5.92 9.04
N ILE A 29 -11.40 5.93 9.75
CA ILE A 29 -10.23 6.64 9.27
C ILE A 29 -9.99 5.88 7.98
N ALA A 30 -10.66 6.32 6.91
CA ALA A 30 -10.46 5.78 5.59
C ALA A 30 -9.00 6.07 5.32
N GLY A 31 -8.14 5.07 5.52
CA GLY A 31 -6.72 5.18 5.28
C GLY A 31 -6.58 5.71 3.88
N ARG A 32 -6.07 6.93 3.75
CA ARG A 32 -5.80 7.49 2.44
C ARG A 32 -4.46 6.93 2.01
N LEU A 33 -4.47 6.20 0.91
CA LEU A 33 -3.27 5.75 0.24
C LEU A 33 -2.84 6.81 -0.76
N LYS A 34 -1.58 6.79 -1.18
CA LYS A 34 -1.11 7.66 -2.25
C LYS A 34 -0.93 6.86 -3.53
N VAL A 35 -1.34 7.42 -4.65
CA VAL A 35 -1.05 6.90 -5.99
C VAL A 35 -0.19 7.92 -6.69
N ALA A 36 0.68 7.46 -7.57
CA ALA A 36 1.56 8.33 -8.33
C ALA A 36 1.28 8.20 -9.83
N THR A 37 1.34 9.34 -10.50
CA THR A 37 1.56 9.41 -11.95
C THR A 37 3.04 9.73 -12.20
N LEU A 38 3.62 9.23 -13.30
CA LEU A 38 4.96 9.65 -13.70
C LEU A 38 4.94 11.13 -14.06
N GLY A 39 5.98 11.86 -13.67
CA GLY A 39 6.12 13.26 -14.05
C GLY A 39 6.01 13.44 -15.57
N LYS A 40 5.28 14.48 -16.03
CA LYS A 40 5.29 14.86 -17.45
C LYS A 40 6.72 15.19 -17.84
N THR A 41 7.26 14.37 -18.73
CA THR A 41 8.60 14.50 -19.29
C THR A 41 8.81 15.92 -19.82
N ASN A 42 9.90 16.55 -19.37
CA ASN A 42 10.79 17.48 -20.10
C ASN A 42 11.50 18.49 -19.19
N ASN A 43 11.24 18.50 -17.88
CA ASN A 43 12.09 19.25 -16.96
C ASN A 43 12.33 18.43 -15.68
N ILE A 44 13.50 17.79 -15.63
CA ILE A 44 13.99 16.94 -14.52
C ILE A 44 14.07 17.72 -13.19
N GLN A 45 13.85 19.04 -13.22
CA GLN A 45 14.10 19.93 -12.09
C GLN A 45 13.00 19.99 -11.01
N SER A 46 11.83 19.34 -11.14
CA SER A 46 10.79 19.51 -10.10
C SER A 46 10.13 18.28 -9.46
N ALA A 47 9.98 17.12 -10.12
CA ALA A 47 9.57 15.87 -9.44
C ALA A 47 9.53 14.67 -10.41
N PHE A 48 10.02 13.50 -9.98
CA PHE A 48 9.85 12.24 -10.71
C PHE A 48 8.40 11.71 -10.70
N PHE A 49 7.64 12.04 -9.64
CA PHE A 49 6.29 11.53 -9.38
C PHE A 49 5.34 12.65 -8.96
N TYR A 50 4.11 12.62 -9.45
CA TYR A 50 3.01 13.43 -8.93
C TYR A 50 2.06 12.56 -8.12
N TYR A 51 1.83 12.93 -6.86
CA TYR A 51 1.06 12.12 -5.93
C TYR A 51 -0.38 12.61 -5.75
N GLU A 52 -1.33 11.69 -5.86
CA GLU A 52 -2.73 11.89 -5.49
C GLU A 52 -3.10 10.96 -4.33
N SER A 53 -4.18 11.28 -3.62
CA SER A 53 -4.66 10.45 -2.49
C SER A 53 -5.93 9.71 -2.87
N ILE A 54 -5.94 8.39 -2.68
CA ILE A 54 -7.11 7.53 -2.87
C ILE A 54 -7.58 6.98 -1.54
N ARG A 55 -8.87 6.64 -1.41
CA ARG A 55 -9.37 5.97 -0.21
C ARG A 55 -9.02 4.49 -0.26
N SER A 56 -8.65 3.88 0.86
CA SER A 56 -8.35 2.44 0.91
C SER A 56 -9.49 1.56 0.37
N GLN A 57 -10.75 1.96 0.55
CA GLN A 57 -11.90 1.21 0.03
C GLN A 57 -11.93 1.15 -1.51
N GLU A 58 -11.29 2.08 -2.19
CA GLU A 58 -11.16 2.07 -3.65
C GLU A 58 -10.25 0.93 -4.12
N LEU A 59 -9.34 0.41 -3.28
CA LEU A 59 -8.56 -0.79 -3.62
C LEU A 59 -9.42 -2.05 -3.73
N ILE A 60 -10.48 -2.15 -2.93
CA ILE A 60 -11.32 -3.35 -2.84
C ILE A 60 -12.43 -3.31 -3.91
N ASN A 61 -12.84 -2.12 -4.33
CA ASN A 61 -13.89 -1.95 -5.31
C ASN A 61 -13.31 -1.83 -6.72
N ASP A 62 -13.28 -2.94 -7.46
CA ASP A 62 -12.73 -3.02 -8.82
C ASP A 62 -13.25 -1.91 -9.76
N SER A 63 -14.52 -1.51 -9.66
CA SER A 63 -15.07 -0.45 -10.53
C SER A 63 -14.50 0.94 -10.22
N LEU A 64 -14.44 1.31 -8.94
CA LEU A 64 -13.84 2.57 -8.49
C LEU A 64 -12.32 2.55 -8.72
N PHE A 65 -11.70 1.39 -8.52
CA PHE A 65 -10.29 1.16 -8.75
C PHE A 65 -9.89 1.42 -10.20
N GLN A 66 -10.65 0.89 -11.18
CA GLN A 66 -10.38 1.11 -12.59
C GLN A 66 -10.54 2.59 -13.01
N SER A 67 -11.52 3.30 -12.45
CA SER A 67 -11.70 4.72 -12.77
C SER A 67 -10.61 5.61 -12.17
N THR A 68 -10.23 5.34 -10.92
CA THR A 68 -9.26 6.19 -10.20
C THR A 68 -7.84 6.03 -10.75
N LEU A 69 -7.52 4.87 -11.34
CA LEU A 69 -6.15 4.54 -11.72
C LEU A 69 -5.86 4.48 -13.21
N LYS A 70 -6.83 4.85 -14.06
CA LYS A 70 -6.71 4.76 -15.52
C LYS A 70 -5.41 5.36 -16.07
N ASP A 71 -4.94 6.45 -15.45
CA ASP A 71 -3.75 7.19 -15.87
C ASP A 71 -2.62 7.14 -14.82
N THR A 72 -2.70 6.25 -13.83
CA THR A 72 -1.69 6.13 -12.77
C THR A 72 -0.56 5.19 -13.13
N ALA A 73 0.64 5.51 -12.67
CA ALA A 73 1.83 4.75 -12.97
C ALA A 73 2.25 3.82 -11.82
N ALA A 74 1.93 4.14 -10.57
CA ALA A 74 2.25 3.26 -9.45
C ALA A 74 1.37 3.56 -8.24
N LEU A 75 1.12 2.52 -7.44
CA LEU A 75 0.46 2.64 -6.14
C LEU A 75 1.53 2.74 -5.04
N PHE A 76 1.53 3.81 -4.25
CA PHE A 76 2.49 4.01 -3.16
C PHE A 76 1.85 3.73 -1.80
N ILE A 77 2.44 2.79 -1.07
CA ILE A 77 2.05 2.39 0.27
C ILE A 77 3.15 2.85 1.24
N TYR A 78 2.80 3.83 2.07
CA TYR A 78 3.66 4.38 3.11
C TYR A 78 3.50 3.60 4.42
N PRO A 79 4.47 3.71 5.35
CA PRO A 79 4.45 2.94 6.61
C PRO A 79 3.16 3.07 7.40
N SER A 80 2.58 4.28 7.43
CA SER A 80 1.32 4.57 8.13
C SER A 80 0.13 3.74 7.65
N GLN A 81 0.19 3.17 6.44
CA GLN A 81 -0.90 2.43 5.80
C GLN A 81 -0.71 0.91 5.87
N PHE A 82 0.43 0.43 6.36
CA PHE A 82 0.77 -0.99 6.40
C PHE A 82 -0.22 -1.83 7.20
N ARG A 83 -0.65 -1.33 8.36
CA ARG A 83 -1.66 -2.02 9.19
C ARG A 83 -2.99 -2.23 8.47
N ILE A 84 -3.28 -1.41 7.46
CA ILE A 84 -4.50 -1.52 6.66
C ILE A 84 -4.27 -2.56 5.56
N VAL A 85 -3.21 -2.40 4.76
CA VAL A 85 -2.96 -3.27 3.59
C VAL A 85 -2.57 -4.71 3.96
N ALA A 86 -2.03 -4.95 5.15
CA ALA A 86 -1.72 -6.29 5.64
C ALA A 86 -2.99 -7.11 5.99
N GLN A 87 -4.16 -6.48 6.09
CA GLN A 87 -5.40 -7.20 6.36
C GLN A 87 -5.80 -8.05 5.15
N LYS A 88 -6.32 -9.26 5.42
CA LYS A 88 -6.73 -10.23 4.39
C LYS A 88 -7.64 -9.64 3.32
N GLU A 89 -8.47 -8.66 3.68
CA GLU A 89 -9.40 -7.99 2.76
C GLU A 89 -8.70 -7.13 1.67
N TYR A 90 -7.47 -6.65 1.90
CA TYR A 90 -6.72 -5.86 0.90
C TYR A 90 -5.66 -6.67 0.16
N ARG A 91 -5.21 -7.81 0.70
CA ARG A 91 -4.11 -8.61 0.13
C ARG A 91 -4.40 -9.14 -1.28
N GLU A 92 -5.56 -9.77 -1.48
CA GLU A 92 -5.93 -10.29 -2.80
C GLU A 92 -6.20 -9.19 -3.83
N PRO A 93 -6.90 -8.09 -3.48
CA PRO A 93 -6.94 -6.92 -4.35
C PRO A 93 -5.54 -6.43 -4.73
N LEU A 94 -4.63 -6.20 -3.79
CA LEU A 94 -3.28 -5.70 -4.08
C LEU A 94 -2.48 -6.58 -5.07
N LYS A 95 -2.63 -7.91 -5.00
CA LYS A 95 -2.04 -8.80 -6.02
C LYS A 95 -2.63 -8.60 -7.41
N LYS A 96 -3.95 -8.39 -7.52
CA LYS A 96 -4.59 -8.05 -8.79
C LYS A 96 -4.11 -6.70 -9.32
N ILE A 97 -3.85 -5.76 -8.41
CA ILE A 97 -3.35 -4.43 -8.74
C ILE A 97 -1.94 -4.50 -9.30
N ALA A 98 -1.07 -5.32 -8.69
CA ALA A 98 0.31 -5.51 -9.13
C ALA A 98 0.43 -6.06 -10.56
N ARG A 99 -0.64 -6.67 -11.12
CA ARG A 99 -0.71 -7.09 -12.53
C ARG A 99 -1.07 -5.96 -13.50
N LYS A 100 -1.40 -4.78 -12.99
CA LYS A 100 -1.86 -3.63 -13.77
C LYS A 100 -0.92 -2.45 -13.64
N ILE A 101 -0.49 -2.15 -12.42
CA ILE A 101 0.48 -1.11 -12.12
C ILE A 101 1.44 -1.60 -11.03
N PRO A 102 2.70 -1.13 -11.03
CA PRO A 102 3.62 -1.37 -9.93
C PRO A 102 3.07 -0.92 -8.57
N VAL A 103 3.25 -1.76 -7.55
CA VAL A 103 2.96 -1.45 -6.14
C VAL A 103 4.28 -1.16 -5.44
N VAL A 104 4.42 0.07 -4.94
CA VAL A 104 5.61 0.57 -4.27
C VAL A 104 5.37 0.66 -2.77
N VAL A 105 6.21 -0.02 -2.00
CA VAL A 105 6.17 -0.07 -0.54
C VAL A 105 7.40 0.68 -0.01
N ILE A 106 7.17 1.71 0.81
CA ILE A 106 8.24 2.53 1.40
C ILE A 106 8.40 2.18 2.88
N GLY A 107 9.60 1.83 3.32
CA GLY A 107 9.93 1.52 4.72
C GLY A 107 9.62 0.07 5.12
N ALA A 108 9.72 -0.86 4.17
CA ALA A 108 9.57 -2.30 4.43
C ALA A 108 10.88 -2.89 5.03
N GLU A 109 10.82 -3.36 6.27
CA GLU A 109 12.02 -3.82 7.01
C GLU A 109 12.46 -5.26 6.64
N ARG A 110 11.54 -6.18 6.32
CA ARG A 110 11.88 -7.59 6.06
C ARG A 110 11.37 -8.14 4.73
N LEU A 111 12.28 -8.83 4.05
CA LEU A 111 12.10 -9.52 2.77
C LEU A 111 11.25 -10.78 2.94
N HIS A 112 10.08 -10.81 2.32
CA HIS A 112 9.42 -12.07 1.98
C HIS A 112 9.06 -12.07 0.50
N SER A 113 9.04 -13.27 -0.09
CA SER A 113 8.50 -13.49 -1.44
C SER A 113 7.04 -13.06 -1.57
N ASP A 114 6.34 -12.91 -0.44
CA ASP A 114 5.07 -12.23 -0.37
C ASP A 114 5.25 -10.77 0.07
N PRO A 115 5.16 -9.80 -0.86
CA PRO A 115 5.33 -8.38 -0.55
C PRO A 115 4.22 -7.84 0.38
N PHE A 116 3.17 -8.63 0.64
CA PHE A 116 2.04 -8.27 1.50
C PHE A 116 1.98 -9.06 2.82
N GLY A 117 2.96 -9.92 3.07
CA GLY A 117 3.00 -10.84 4.21
C GLY A 117 3.65 -10.29 5.48
N GLN A 118 4.02 -9.00 5.52
CA GLN A 118 4.80 -8.46 6.62
C GLN A 118 4.05 -8.35 7.95
N GLU A 119 4.68 -8.86 9.01
CA GLU A 119 4.61 -8.30 10.36
C GLU A 119 5.59 -7.12 10.44
N ILE A 120 5.10 -5.95 10.87
CA ILE A 120 5.93 -4.74 11.02
C ILE A 120 5.85 -4.32 12.47
N LEU A 121 7.01 -4.20 13.10
CA LEU A 121 7.13 -3.87 14.51
C LEU A 121 6.71 -2.40 14.74
N PRO A 122 5.92 -2.11 15.78
CA PRO A 122 5.58 -0.73 16.12
C PRO A 122 6.85 0.01 16.55
N GLY A 123 7.20 1.08 15.83
CA GLY A 123 8.27 2.03 16.23
C GLY A 123 9.44 2.21 15.27
N SER A 124 9.45 1.61 14.06
CA SER A 124 10.46 1.96 13.04
C SER A 124 10.13 3.30 12.38
N GLU A 125 10.34 4.39 13.11
CA GLU A 125 10.40 5.72 12.52
C GLU A 125 11.71 5.83 11.71
N LEU A 126 11.59 5.63 10.39
CA LEU A 126 12.60 5.88 9.33
C LEU A 126 13.80 4.89 9.34
N HIS A 127 14.15 4.20 8.23
CA HIS A 127 14.71 4.81 7.04
C HIS A 127 14.75 3.83 5.82
N GLU A 128 14.31 4.37 4.67
CA GLU A 128 14.96 4.27 3.35
C GLU A 128 14.78 3.07 2.42
N THR A 129 14.20 1.94 2.84
CA THR A 129 13.94 0.86 1.88
C THR A 129 12.72 1.15 1.00
N ILE A 130 12.96 1.26 -0.31
CA ILE A 130 11.89 1.30 -1.31
C ILE A 130 11.86 -0.05 -2.01
N GLN A 131 10.68 -0.67 -2.08
CA GLN A 131 10.46 -1.90 -2.82
C GLN A 131 9.32 -1.66 -3.80
N ALA A 132 9.54 -1.97 -5.08
CA ALA A 132 8.49 -1.96 -6.09
C ALA A 132 8.25 -3.39 -6.58
N PHE A 133 6.97 -3.75 -6.68
CA PHE A 133 6.50 -5.06 -7.09
C PHE A 133 5.56 -4.93 -8.28
N PHE A 134 5.76 -5.75 -9.31
CA PHE A 134 4.91 -5.82 -10.48
C PHE A 134 4.83 -7.26 -11.00
N CYS A 135 3.65 -7.68 -11.46
CA CYS A 135 3.45 -8.98 -12.09
C CYS A 135 3.27 -8.78 -13.59
N PHE A 136 4.21 -9.26 -14.39
CA PHE A 136 4.11 -9.24 -15.84
C PHE A 136 2.99 -10.14 -16.36
N SER A 137 2.53 -9.87 -17.57
CA SER A 137 1.44 -10.64 -18.21
C SER A 137 1.82 -12.10 -18.49
N ASN A 138 3.11 -12.41 -18.63
CA ASN A 138 3.61 -13.76 -18.80
C ASN A 138 3.62 -14.58 -17.49
N GLY A 139 3.28 -13.96 -16.36
CA GLY A 139 3.28 -14.58 -15.04
C GLY A 139 4.56 -14.38 -14.24
N ASP A 140 5.57 -13.70 -14.79
CA ASP A 140 6.79 -13.37 -14.06
C ASP A 140 6.52 -12.27 -13.03
N ASP A 141 7.16 -12.40 -11.87
CA ASP A 141 7.18 -11.36 -10.85
C ASP A 141 8.46 -10.51 -10.98
N CYS A 142 8.30 -9.20 -10.90
CA CYS A 142 9.38 -8.21 -10.93
C CYS A 142 9.51 -7.52 -9.59
N PHE A 143 10.74 -7.49 -9.08
CA PHE A 143 11.08 -6.83 -7.83
C PHE A 143 12.21 -5.83 -8.07
N PHE A 144 11.96 -4.57 -7.75
CA PHE A 144 12.98 -3.53 -7.69
C PHE A 144 13.17 -3.08 -6.23
N ARG A 145 14.41 -2.86 -5.81
CA ARG A 145 14.73 -2.43 -4.44
C ARG A 145 15.84 -1.40 -4.42
N THR A 146 15.68 -0.40 -3.55
CA THR A 146 16.73 0.52 -3.12
C THR A 146 16.64 0.78 -1.60
N THR A 147 17.73 1.22 -0.99
CA THR A 147 17.92 1.28 0.47
C THR A 147 18.17 2.67 1.04
N GLU A 148 18.33 3.73 0.22
CA GLU A 148 18.76 5.06 0.72
C GLU A 148 17.79 6.20 0.34
N SER A 149 16.77 5.94 -0.51
CA SER A 149 15.74 6.91 -0.95
C SER A 149 16.31 8.26 -1.46
N THR A 150 17.57 8.29 -1.87
CA THR A 150 18.28 9.45 -2.42
C THR A 150 17.66 9.93 -3.73
N TYR A 151 18.11 11.08 -4.24
CA TYR A 151 17.70 11.53 -5.58
C TYR A 151 18.03 10.51 -6.68
N GLN A 152 19.18 9.83 -6.56
CA GLN A 152 19.59 8.79 -7.48
C GLN A 152 18.67 7.56 -7.36
N ASP A 153 18.32 7.16 -6.15
CA ASP A 153 17.37 6.06 -5.91
C ASP A 153 15.96 6.36 -6.46
N GLN A 154 15.52 7.62 -6.35
CA GLN A 154 14.24 8.05 -6.92
C GLN A 154 14.28 8.04 -8.45
N LYS A 155 15.43 8.38 -9.05
CA LYS A 155 15.64 8.28 -10.50
C LYS A 155 15.63 6.82 -10.96
N GLU A 156 16.27 5.93 -10.22
CA GLU A 156 16.28 4.49 -10.50
C GLU A 156 14.89 3.87 -10.33
N LEU A 157 14.16 4.22 -9.26
CA LEU A 157 12.76 3.82 -9.10
C LEU A 157 11.89 4.31 -10.26
N TYR A 158 12.09 5.56 -10.70
CA TYR A 158 11.38 6.11 -11.85
C TYR A 158 11.67 5.32 -13.13
N GLN A 159 12.93 4.97 -13.37
CA GLN A 159 13.34 4.12 -14.49
C GLN A 159 12.71 2.73 -14.40
N ALA A 160 12.78 2.10 -13.23
CA ALA A 160 12.21 0.78 -12.96
C ALA A 160 10.71 0.73 -13.27
N ILE A 161 9.94 1.68 -12.73
CA ILE A 161 8.49 1.80 -12.96
C ILE A 161 8.21 2.03 -14.45
N ARG A 162 8.96 2.92 -15.11
CA ARG A 162 8.77 3.17 -16.55
C ARG A 162 8.96 1.89 -17.37
N LEU A 163 9.99 1.11 -17.07
CA LEU A 163 10.26 -0.15 -17.76
C LEU A 163 9.20 -1.23 -17.43
N MET A 164 8.69 -1.29 -16.20
CA MET A 164 7.60 -2.22 -15.82
C MET A 164 6.34 -2.01 -16.68
N HIS A 165 6.09 -0.79 -17.15
CA HIS A 165 4.95 -0.48 -18.04
C HIS A 165 5.18 -0.82 -19.51
N THR A 166 6.44 -0.98 -19.94
CA THR A 166 6.79 -1.14 -21.36
C THR A 166 7.26 -2.54 -21.72
N MET A 167 7.56 -3.37 -20.73
CA MET A 167 8.12 -4.71 -20.91
C MET A 167 7.09 -5.79 -20.58
N ASP A 168 7.25 -6.96 -21.18
CA ASP A 168 6.31 -8.09 -21.04
C ASP A 168 6.84 -9.22 -20.14
N CYS A 169 8.13 -9.18 -19.75
CA CYS A 169 8.75 -10.19 -18.89
C CYS A 169 9.92 -9.63 -18.05
N TYR A 170 10.32 -10.39 -17.02
CA TYR A 170 11.40 -9.98 -16.12
C TYR A 170 12.76 -9.90 -16.83
N ALA A 171 13.08 -10.86 -17.70
CA ALA A 171 14.39 -10.92 -18.36
C ALA A 171 14.65 -9.68 -19.24
N ASP A 172 13.65 -9.24 -20.00
CA ASP A 172 13.76 -8.05 -20.85
C ASP A 172 13.82 -6.76 -20.01
N TRP A 173 13.05 -6.72 -18.93
CA TRP A 173 13.10 -5.62 -17.96
C TRP A 173 14.48 -5.50 -17.32
N GLU A 174 15.03 -6.61 -16.81
CA GLU A 174 16.32 -6.65 -16.11
C GLU A 174 17.45 -6.20 -17.02
N LYS A 175 17.49 -6.75 -18.25
CA LYS A 175 18.46 -6.33 -19.26
C LYS A 175 18.37 -4.84 -19.55
N SER A 176 17.16 -4.33 -19.81
CA SER A 176 16.95 -2.92 -20.15
C SER A 176 17.23 -1.96 -18.98
N PHE A 177 17.09 -2.43 -17.74
CA PHE A 177 17.35 -1.64 -16.55
C PHE A 177 18.87 -1.41 -16.36
N TYR A 178 19.69 -2.44 -16.57
CA TYR A 178 21.15 -2.34 -16.40
C TYR A 178 21.91 -1.79 -17.61
N GLU A 179 21.27 -1.73 -18.79
CA GLU A 179 21.82 -1.11 -20.00
C GLU A 179 21.59 0.42 -20.06
N TYR A 180 20.82 0.99 -19.12
CA TYR A 180 20.48 2.42 -19.03
C TYR A 180 21.54 3.25 -18.27
#